data_AF-A0A2A2V917-F1
#
_entry.id   AF-A0A2A2V917-F1
#
_cell.length_a   1.000
_cell.length_b   1.000
_cell.length_c   1.000
_cell.angle_alpha   90.00
_cell.angle_beta   90.00
_cell.angle_gamma   90.00
#
_symmetry.space_group_name_H-M   'P 1'
#
loop_
_entity.id
_entity.type
_entity.pdbx_description
1 polymer ?
#
loop_
_entity_poly.entity_id
_entity_poly.type
_entity_poly.pdbx_seq_one_letter_code
_entity_poly.pdbx_strand_id
1 'polypeptide(L)'
;MTANPGGAQATATPITRTFSRFTTVATAGDSAVLPNAGGSLQYTIKNAGSNSMNVFANPTASAPMSGILDSINGNSNTTPFALAAGKAVKFFCCAPGQWDTILSA
;
A
#
# COMPACT_ATOMS: atom_id res chain seq x y z
N MET A 1 -4.48 1.36 13.31
CA MET A 1 -5.41 0.75 12.32
C MET A 1 -5.12 -0.74 12.21
N THR A 2 -6.03 -1.50 11.63
CA THR A 2 -5.98 -2.96 11.53
C THR A 2 -5.88 -3.35 10.07
N ALA A 3 -4.99 -4.27 9.72
CA ALA A 3 -4.90 -4.80 8.36
C ALA A 3 -6.01 -5.83 8.12
N ASN A 4 -6.50 -5.93 6.88
CA ASN A 4 -7.59 -6.83 6.54
C ASN A 4 -7.10 -8.28 6.52
N PRO A 5 -7.74 -9.20 7.26
CA PRO A 5 -7.39 -10.61 7.26
C PRO A 5 -7.49 -11.26 5.88
N GLY A 6 -6.63 -12.25 5.61
CA GLY A 6 -6.73 -13.10 4.42
C GLY A 6 -6.08 -12.52 3.15
N GLY A 7 -5.47 -11.34 3.23
CA GLY A 7 -4.50 -10.86 2.25
C GLY A 7 -5.02 -10.50 0.85
N ALA A 8 -6.34 -10.46 0.64
CA ALA A 8 -6.92 -10.11 -0.65
C ALA A 8 -6.90 -8.59 -0.90
N GLN A 9 -6.47 -8.18 -2.09
CA GLN A 9 -6.43 -6.77 -2.51
C GLN A 9 -7.81 -6.10 -2.51
N ALA A 10 -8.84 -6.79 -3.04
CA ALA A 10 -10.17 -6.20 -3.25
C ALA A 10 -10.88 -5.80 -1.94
N THR A 11 -10.54 -6.47 -0.84
CA THR A 11 -11.12 -6.23 0.49
C THR A 11 -10.09 -5.66 1.48
N ALA A 12 -8.89 -5.32 0.99
CA ALA A 12 -7.81 -4.79 1.79
C ALA A 12 -8.23 -3.48 2.49
N THR A 13 -7.69 -3.23 3.69
CA THR A 13 -8.03 -2.03 4.45
C THR A 13 -7.58 -0.77 3.69
N PRO A 14 -8.50 0.16 3.35
CA PRO A 14 -8.14 1.38 2.63
C PRO A 14 -7.27 2.31 3.47
N ILE A 15 -6.20 2.81 2.87
CA ILE A 15 -5.31 3.80 3.49
C ILE A 15 -5.76 5.20 3.09
N THR A 16 -6.42 5.89 4.02
CA THR A 16 -7.02 7.21 3.77
C THR A 16 -6.20 8.36 4.36
N ARG A 17 -5.19 8.07 5.18
CA ARG A 17 -4.36 9.07 5.86
C ARG A 17 -2.92 8.98 5.41
N THR A 18 -2.31 10.14 5.14
CA THR A 18 -0.90 10.28 4.75
C THR A 18 0.08 9.69 5.76
N PHE A 19 -0.31 9.61 7.04
CA PHE A 19 0.41 8.86 8.06
C PHE A 19 -0.50 7.78 8.64
N SER A 20 -0.07 6.53 8.52
CA SER A 20 -0.88 5.36 8.88
C SER A 20 -0.05 4.38 9.70
N ARG A 21 -0.53 4.02 10.89
CA ARG A 21 0.13 3.06 11.79
C ARG A 21 -0.77 1.85 12.01
N PHE A 22 -0.39 0.73 11.42
CA PHE A 22 -1.05 -0.56 11.59
C PHE A 22 -0.57 -1.20 12.89
N THR A 23 -1.43 -1.29 13.90
CA THR A 23 -1.11 -1.90 15.20
C THR A 23 -1.53 -3.36 15.25
N THR A 24 -2.43 -3.76 14.36
CA THR A 24 -2.99 -5.11 14.31
C THR A 24 -2.77 -5.69 12.92
N VAL A 25 -1.91 -6.71 12.88
CA VAL A 25 -1.64 -7.58 11.72
C VAL A 25 -1.69 -8.99 12.28
N ALA A 26 -2.87 -9.59 12.26
CA ALA A 26 -3.17 -10.82 12.97
C ALA A 26 -2.49 -12.02 12.33
N THR A 27 -2.50 -12.09 11.00
CA THR A 27 -1.82 -13.12 10.23
C THR A 27 -0.83 -12.53 9.23
N ALA A 28 0.21 -13.31 8.91
CA ALA A 28 1.17 -12.91 7.87
C ALA A 28 0.43 -12.76 6.54
N GLY A 29 0.61 -11.60 5.90
CA GLY A 29 -0.05 -11.28 4.64
C GLY A 29 -1.38 -10.54 4.78
N ASP A 30 -1.83 -10.20 5.99
CA ASP A 30 -2.97 -9.27 6.14
C ASP A 30 -2.71 -7.98 5.37
N SER A 31 -3.77 -7.38 4.83
CA SER A 31 -3.65 -6.49 3.68
C SER A 31 -4.17 -5.08 3.92
N ALA A 32 -3.51 -4.14 3.25
CA ALA A 32 -3.97 -2.77 3.10
C ALA A 32 -3.79 -2.31 1.64
N VAL A 33 -4.55 -1.30 1.23
CA VAL A 33 -4.51 -0.78 -0.14
C VAL A 33 -4.30 0.73 -0.14
N LEU A 34 -3.39 1.17 -1.02
CA LEU A 34 -3.15 2.58 -1.27
C LEU A 34 -4.33 3.21 -2.01
N PRO A 35 -4.53 4.53 -1.88
CA PRO A 35 -5.41 5.25 -2.79
C PRO A 35 -4.82 5.24 -4.20
N ASN A 36 -5.61 5.68 -5.17
CA ASN A 36 -5.15 5.83 -6.54
C ASN A 36 -3.89 6.71 -6.59
N ALA A 37 -2.88 6.26 -7.34
CA ALA A 37 -1.61 6.94 -7.54
C ALA A 37 -1.82 8.28 -8.26
N GLY A 38 -2.00 9.36 -7.49
CA GLY A 38 -2.07 10.73 -8.01
C GLY A 38 -0.72 11.41 -7.96
N GLY A 39 -0.41 12.23 -8.97
CA GLY A 39 0.83 13.01 -8.99
C GLY A 39 0.99 13.85 -7.71
N SER A 40 2.19 13.87 -7.16
CA SER A 40 2.57 14.55 -5.91
C SER A 40 1.98 13.97 -4.61
N LEU A 41 1.31 12.82 -4.64
CA LEU A 41 0.84 12.16 -3.42
C LEU A 41 1.96 11.43 -2.69
N GLN A 42 1.88 11.42 -1.35
CA GLN A 42 2.83 10.75 -0.47
C GLN A 42 2.14 10.15 0.75
N TYR A 43 2.49 8.91 1.09
CA TYR A 43 1.94 8.16 2.22
C TYR A 43 3.07 7.49 2.99
N THR A 44 3.12 7.68 4.30
CA THR A 44 4.04 6.99 5.21
C THR A 44 3.26 5.99 6.04
N ILE A 45 3.60 4.71 5.89
CA ILE A 45 2.91 3.61 6.53
C ILE A 45 3.88 2.88 7.44
N LYS A 46 3.48 2.66 8.70
CA LYS A 46 4.22 1.87 9.67
C LYS A 46 3.44 0.60 10.01
N ASN A 47 4.12 -0.53 9.89
CA ASN A 47 3.66 -1.78 10.49
C ASN A 47 4.21 -1.86 11.92
N ALA A 48 3.33 -1.65 12.89
CA ALA A 48 3.60 -1.79 14.32
C ALA A 48 2.92 -3.05 14.91
N GLY A 49 2.41 -3.95 14.06
CA GLY A 49 1.94 -5.27 14.46
C GLY A 49 3.09 -6.28 14.55
N SER A 50 2.73 -7.55 14.82
CA SER A 50 3.69 -8.63 15.03
C SER A 50 4.06 -9.40 13.76
N ASN A 51 3.26 -9.30 12.69
CA ASN A 51 3.45 -10.04 11.44
C ASN A 51 3.72 -9.10 10.26
N SER A 52 4.26 -9.64 9.17
CA SER A 52 4.37 -8.90 7.90
C SER A 52 2.98 -8.64 7.31
N MET A 53 2.78 -7.43 6.78
CA MET A 53 1.54 -7.05 6.09
C MET A 53 1.80 -6.85 4.59
N ASN A 54 0.76 -7.04 3.79
CA ASN A 54 0.76 -6.77 2.36
C ASN A 54 0.19 -5.37 2.10
N VAL A 55 0.90 -4.55 1.35
CA VAL A 55 0.41 -3.27 0.84
C VAL A 55 0.24 -3.38 -0.66
N PHE A 56 -0.98 -3.19 -1.16
CA PHE A 56 -1.29 -3.25 -2.58
C PHE A 56 -1.46 -1.84 -3.16
N ALA A 57 -1.17 -1.71 -4.46
CA ALA A 57 -1.61 -0.55 -5.23
C ALA A 57 -3.13 -0.63 -5.43
N ASN A 58 -3.77 0.49 -5.75
CA ASN A 58 -5.22 0.48 -5.94
C ASN A 58 -5.61 -0.41 -7.14
N PRO A 59 -6.67 -1.25 -7.04
CA PRO A 59 -7.15 -2.03 -8.17
C PRO A 59 -7.81 -1.19 -9.26
N THR A 60 -8.15 0.07 -8.98
CA THR A 60 -8.75 1.01 -9.94
C THR A 60 -7.70 1.92 -10.56
N ALA A 61 -7.90 2.30 -11.82
CA ALA A 61 -6.96 3.15 -12.54
C ALA A 61 -6.90 4.57 -11.93
N SER A 62 -5.69 5.08 -11.70
CA SER A 62 -5.48 6.45 -11.18
C SER A 62 -5.69 7.55 -12.22
N ALA A 63 -5.47 7.23 -13.49
CA ALA A 63 -5.91 8.02 -14.62
C ALA A 63 -7.07 7.28 -15.31
N PRO A 64 -8.34 7.50 -14.91
CA PRO A 64 -9.47 6.79 -15.50
C PRO A 64 -9.58 7.02 -17.02
N MET A 65 -8.99 8.10 -17.55
CA MET A 65 -8.90 8.37 -18.99
C MET A 65 -7.79 7.58 -19.71
N SER A 66 -6.74 7.12 -19.00
CA SER A 66 -5.62 6.39 -19.62
C SER A 66 -5.71 4.87 -19.43
N GLY A 67 -6.59 4.38 -18.54
CA GLY A 67 -6.75 2.94 -18.25
C GLY A 67 -5.55 2.28 -17.54
N ILE A 68 -4.58 3.07 -17.10
CA ILE A 68 -3.36 2.56 -16.45
C ILE A 68 -3.71 2.18 -15.01
N LEU A 69 -3.53 0.90 -14.69
CA LEU A 69 -3.59 0.40 -13.32
C LEU A 69 -2.36 0.85 -12.55
N ASP A 70 -2.55 1.10 -11.25
CA ASP A 70 -1.44 1.51 -10.40
C ASP A 70 -0.42 0.39 -10.22
N SER A 71 0.81 0.76 -9.94
CA SER A 71 1.90 -0.17 -9.65
C SER A 71 2.73 0.33 -8.47
N ILE A 72 3.45 -0.59 -7.83
CA ILE A 72 4.43 -0.26 -6.77
C ILE A 72 5.80 -0.73 -7.23
N ASN A 73 6.75 0.18 -7.37
CA ASN A 73 8.10 -0.08 -7.89
C ASN A 73 8.07 -0.84 -9.24
N GLY A 74 7.08 -0.56 -10.08
CA GLY A 74 6.87 -1.22 -11.38
C GLY A 74 6.18 -2.59 -11.32
N ASN A 75 5.86 -3.09 -10.12
CA ASN A 75 5.09 -4.33 -9.96
C ASN A 75 3.58 -4.06 -10.07
N SER A 76 2.84 -4.98 -10.67
CA SER A 76 1.39 -4.86 -10.85
C SER A 76 0.65 -4.61 -9.54
N ASN A 77 -0.52 -3.96 -9.62
CA ASN A 77 -1.39 -3.76 -8.46
C ASN A 77 -1.74 -5.05 -7.70
N THR A 78 -1.79 -6.21 -8.39
CA THR A 78 -2.04 -7.52 -7.79
C THR A 78 -0.85 -8.10 -7.03
N THR A 79 0.35 -7.54 -7.21
CA THR A 79 1.57 -7.95 -6.51
C THR A 79 1.75 -7.12 -5.25
N PRO A 80 1.72 -7.72 -4.04
CA PRO A 80 1.84 -6.96 -2.81
C PRO A 80 3.28 -6.48 -2.56
N PHE A 81 3.40 -5.30 -1.98
CA PHE A 81 4.59 -4.87 -1.27
C PHE A 81 4.53 -5.42 0.17
N ALA A 82 5.46 -6.32 0.52
CA ALA A 82 5.54 -6.86 1.87
C ALA A 82 6.21 -5.85 2.82
N LEU A 83 5.45 -5.37 3.81
CA LEU A 83 5.96 -4.51 4.88
C LEU A 83 6.14 -5.33 6.16
N ALA A 84 7.40 -5.66 6.47
CA ALA A 84 7.77 -6.40 7.66
C ALA A 84 7.35 -5.68 8.96
N ALA A 85 7.10 -6.48 10.00
CA ALA A 85 6.79 -5.98 11.33
C ALA A 85 7.90 -5.04 11.86
N GLY A 86 7.49 -3.94 12.49
CA GLY A 86 8.38 -2.92 13.04
C GLY A 86 8.92 -1.91 12.03
N LYS A 87 8.79 -2.16 10.72
CA LYS A 87 9.28 -1.27 9.66
C LYS A 87 8.25 -0.22 9.26
N ALA A 88 8.75 0.86 8.66
CA ALA A 88 7.95 1.88 8.02
C ALA A 88 8.42 2.09 6.58
N VAL A 89 7.50 2.47 5.71
CA VAL A 89 7.78 2.75 4.31
C VAL A 89 7.08 4.05 3.91
N LYS A 90 7.77 4.85 3.12
CA LYS A 90 7.19 6.00 2.44
C LYS A 90 6.91 5.62 0.99
N PHE A 91 5.65 5.69 0.60
CA PHE A 91 5.19 5.65 -0.78
C PHE A 91 5.08 7.08 -1.30
N PHE A 92 5.57 7.34 -2.50
CA PHE A 92 5.42 8.62 -3.19
C PHE A 92 5.16 8.39 -4.67
N CYS A 93 4.41 9.29 -5.28
CA CYS A 93 3.99 9.19 -6.68
C CYS A 93 4.39 10.47 -7.41
N CYS A 94 5.35 10.38 -8.34
CA CYS A 94 5.79 11.50 -9.15
C CYS A 94 4.85 11.79 -10.33
N ALA A 95 4.27 10.74 -10.92
CA ALA A 95 3.31 10.81 -12.02
C ALA A 95 2.21 9.77 -11.82
N PRO A 96 0.96 10.03 -12.25
CA PRO A 96 -0.13 9.10 -12.02
C PRO A 96 0.16 7.68 -12.52
N GLY A 97 -0.18 6.67 -11.71
CA GLY A 97 -0.04 5.25 -12.06
C GLY A 97 1.17 4.53 -11.45
N GLN A 98 2.10 5.24 -10.82
CA GLN A 98 3.32 4.64 -10.25
C GLN A 98 3.54 5.12 -8.81
N TRP A 99 3.64 4.17 -7.89
CA TRP A 99 4.16 4.39 -6.56
C TRP A 99 5.62 3.93 -6.49
N ASP A 100 6.48 4.78 -5.96
CA ASP A 100 7.85 4.44 -5.59
C ASP A 100 7.99 4.41 -4.07
N THR A 101 8.91 3.59 -3.57
CA THR A 101 9.06 3.36 -2.13
C THR A 101 10.42 3.72 -1.57
N ILE A 102 10.44 4.28 -0.36
CA ILE A 102 11.62 4.37 0.50
C ILE A 102 11.32 3.62 1.80
N LEU A 103 12.03 2.53 2.05
CA LEU A 103 11.88 1.69 3.24
C LEU A 103 12.80 2.19 4.35
N SER A 104 12.32 2.19 5.60
CA SER A 104 13.14 2.45 6.77
C SER A 104 14.21 1.35 6.92
N ALA A 105 15.43 1.75 7.26
CA ALA A 105 16.53 0.83 7.59
C ALA A 105 16.12 -0.24 8.60
#